data_AF-A0A8T7BT01-F1
#
_entry.id   AF-A0A8T7BT01-F1
#
_cell.length_a   1.000
_cell.length_b   1.000
_cell.length_c   1.000
_cell.angle_alpha   90.00
_cell.angle_beta   90.00
_cell.angle_gamma   90.00
#
_symmetry.space_group_name_H-M   'P 1'
#
loop_
_entity.id
_entity.type
_entity.pdbx_description
1 polymer ?
#
loop_
_entity_poly.entity_id
_entity_poly.type
_entity_poly.pdbx_seq_one_letter_code
_entity_poly.pdbx_strand_id
1 'polypeptide(L)'
;MEGKAKLRSSGVLSFLIFLVSMTLLNTPAWSADVESIDWSSVPEAKPRLFFPGQSSYQWLRTEDHKKASNEVKSGEACLQCHKGEQKSLGGILVEENRLEPDPIEDKVGYKRLKVKAAHDATHLYMRFSWESDGERAGDQGNYMRFDGEEWSWYGNHRQHEEVIDEEQPAIYPDRLGIMMGSNQAKLYNEHGCWMTCHDSLVGMPDQADEDEVAEHPVIGQLYKAFGIKNRYVRKYLPDSRTEGTDWDAVKSEDDLKSLRDQGAFLDLIIWDAALTGPGNFAADFNVLEIKKVDDGEPALLPNGKMLGGPALMFDSAKTGFSALTEADLDDASKAKHLLVGSNTV
;
A
#
# COMPACT_ATOMS: atom_id res chain seq x y z
N MET A 1 71.96 4.11 -52.54
CA MET A 1 71.82 4.18 -54.01
C MET A 1 71.78 2.75 -54.47
N GLU A 2 70.75 2.15 -55.06
CA GLU A 2 69.46 2.51 -55.68
C GLU A 2 68.50 1.37 -55.24
N GLY A 3 67.18 1.45 -55.12
CA GLY A 3 66.20 2.17 -55.89
C GLY A 3 65.33 1.18 -56.69
N LYS A 4 64.06 1.00 -56.26
CA LYS A 4 62.87 0.55 -57.05
C LYS A 4 62.79 -0.94 -57.46
N ALA A 5 61.64 -1.60 -57.64
CA ALA A 5 60.23 -1.37 -57.30
C ALA A 5 59.42 -2.69 -57.54
N LYS A 6 58.43 -2.93 -56.67
CA LYS A 6 57.05 -3.47 -56.88
C LYS A 6 56.70 -4.20 -58.22
N LEU A 7 56.14 -5.43 -58.15
CA LEU A 7 54.69 -5.74 -58.27
C LEU A 7 54.34 -7.25 -58.18
N ARG A 8 53.30 -7.55 -57.38
CA ARG A 8 52.16 -8.48 -57.56
C ARG A 8 52.32 -9.89 -58.19
N SER A 9 51.93 -10.88 -57.39
CA SER A 9 50.79 -11.80 -57.59
C SER A 9 51.16 -13.26 -57.28
N SER A 10 50.46 -13.84 -56.31
CA SER A 10 50.22 -15.27 -56.14
C SER A 10 49.17 -15.40 -55.04
N GLY A 11 48.04 -16.03 -55.36
CA GLY A 11 46.91 -16.15 -54.45
C GLY A 11 47.16 -17.20 -53.39
N VAL A 12 46.55 -17.00 -52.21
CA VAL A 12 46.32 -18.06 -51.23
C VAL A 12 45.05 -17.71 -50.45
N LEU A 13 44.01 -18.51 -50.67
CA LEU A 13 43.12 -19.06 -49.65
C LEU A 13 42.57 -18.09 -48.57
N SER A 14 41.41 -17.48 -48.82
CA SER A 14 40.60 -16.90 -47.75
C SER A 14 39.97 -18.01 -46.91
N PHE A 15 40.55 -18.26 -45.74
CA PHE A 15 39.85 -18.86 -44.61
C PHE A 15 38.73 -17.89 -44.19
N LEU A 16 37.47 -18.26 -44.42
CA LEU A 16 36.35 -17.63 -43.71
C LEU A 16 36.46 -18.04 -42.24
N ILE A 17 36.96 -17.12 -41.41
CA ILE A 17 36.76 -17.18 -39.96
C ILE A 17 35.30 -16.77 -39.74
N PHE A 18 34.43 -17.74 -39.48
CA PHE A 18 33.11 -17.47 -38.91
C PHE A 18 33.33 -16.97 -37.48
N LEU A 19 33.38 -15.64 -37.31
CA LEU A 19 33.22 -15.01 -36.01
C LEU A 19 31.76 -15.23 -35.62
N VAL A 20 31.48 -16.27 -34.81
CA VAL A 20 30.19 -16.41 -34.15
C VAL A 20 30.13 -15.30 -33.10
N SER A 21 29.59 -14.16 -33.50
CA SER A 21 29.17 -13.11 -32.59
C SER A 21 28.03 -13.69 -31.75
N MET A 22 28.37 -14.22 -30.58
CA MET A 22 27.43 -14.70 -29.59
C MET A 22 26.77 -13.47 -28.96
N THR A 23 25.80 -12.88 -29.68
CA THR A 23 24.85 -11.95 -29.10
C THR A 23 24.08 -12.71 -28.04
N LEU A 24 24.45 -12.50 -26.78
CA LEU A 24 23.60 -12.78 -25.63
C LEU A 24 22.33 -11.96 -25.83
N LEU A 25 21.33 -12.58 -26.46
CA LEU A 25 19.95 -12.11 -26.37
C LEU A 25 19.58 -12.28 -24.90
N ASN A 26 19.58 -11.18 -24.16
CA ASN A 26 18.83 -11.07 -22.91
C ASN A 26 17.35 -11.24 -23.28
N THR A 27 16.92 -12.49 -23.44
CA THR A 27 15.51 -12.82 -23.33
C THR A 27 15.17 -12.54 -21.87
N PRO A 28 14.25 -11.60 -21.55
CA PRO A 28 13.75 -11.49 -20.19
C PRO A 28 13.30 -12.89 -19.78
N ALA A 29 13.77 -13.37 -18.63
CA ALA A 29 13.25 -14.61 -18.07
C ALA A 29 11.73 -14.44 -18.01
N TRP A 30 11.00 -15.26 -18.77
CA TRP A 30 9.54 -15.21 -18.73
C TRP A 30 9.15 -15.54 -17.29
N SER A 31 8.65 -14.54 -16.57
CA SER A 31 7.96 -14.75 -15.30
C SER A 31 6.94 -15.84 -15.55
N ALA A 32 6.87 -16.86 -14.69
CA ALA A 32 5.73 -17.77 -14.75
C ALA A 32 4.49 -16.89 -14.63
N ASP A 33 3.60 -16.98 -15.62
CA ASP A 33 2.33 -16.29 -15.57
C ASP A 33 1.64 -16.72 -14.27
N VAL A 34 1.19 -15.79 -13.43
CA VAL A 34 0.46 -16.09 -12.19
C VAL A 34 -0.71 -17.05 -12.47
N GLU A 35 -1.28 -16.98 -13.67
CA GLU A 35 -2.34 -17.87 -14.14
C GLU A 35 -1.90 -19.32 -14.34
N SER A 36 -0.61 -19.57 -14.58
CA SER A 36 -0.03 -20.91 -14.76
C SER A 36 0.18 -21.68 -13.45
N ILE A 37 0.09 -20.99 -12.30
CA ILE A 37 0.27 -21.62 -10.99
C ILE A 37 -0.96 -22.46 -10.63
N ASP A 38 -0.77 -23.76 -10.42
CA ASP A 38 -1.81 -24.62 -9.86
C ASP A 38 -2.01 -24.33 -8.36
N TRP A 39 -2.81 -23.30 -8.07
CA TRP A 39 -3.17 -22.89 -6.71
C TRP A 39 -3.88 -23.98 -5.91
N SER A 40 -4.44 -25.03 -6.56
CA SER A 40 -5.08 -26.13 -5.83
C SER A 40 -4.05 -26.98 -5.07
N SER A 41 -2.82 -27.04 -5.58
CA SER A 41 -1.68 -27.74 -4.97
C SER A 41 -0.97 -26.92 -3.88
N VAL A 42 -1.16 -25.60 -3.86
CA VAL A 42 -0.46 -24.70 -2.93
C VAL A 42 -1.16 -24.70 -1.55
N PRO A 43 -0.42 -24.96 -0.45
CA PRO A 43 -0.96 -24.93 0.91
C PRO A 43 -1.57 -23.58 1.29
N GLU A 44 -2.71 -23.61 1.98
CA GLU A 44 -3.41 -22.42 2.46
C GLU A 44 -3.08 -22.13 3.92
N ALA A 45 -2.46 -20.98 4.17
CA ALA A 45 -2.36 -20.37 5.48
C ALA A 45 -3.63 -19.56 5.78
N LYS A 46 -3.98 -19.47 7.06
CA LYS A 46 -5.14 -18.70 7.53
C LYS A 46 -4.74 -17.79 8.70
N PRO A 47 -3.88 -16.78 8.50
CA PRO A 47 -3.55 -15.82 9.55
C PRO A 47 -4.80 -15.17 10.16
N ARG A 48 -4.66 -14.77 11.42
CA ARG A 48 -5.70 -14.08 12.18
C ARG A 48 -5.47 -12.58 12.04
N LEU A 49 -6.44 -11.89 11.47
CA LEU A 49 -6.50 -10.43 11.47
C LEU A 49 -7.52 -9.99 12.51
N PHE A 50 -7.25 -8.88 13.18
CA PHE A 50 -8.19 -8.27 14.10
C PHE A 50 -8.13 -6.75 13.99
N PHE A 51 -9.22 -6.11 14.37
CA PHE A 51 -9.33 -4.66 14.41
C PHE A 51 -8.54 -4.11 15.62
N PRO A 52 -7.55 -3.24 15.40
CA PRO A 52 -6.63 -2.82 16.46
C PRO A 52 -7.12 -1.63 17.31
N GLY A 53 -8.21 -0.97 16.90
CA GLY A 53 -8.57 0.37 17.42
C GLY A 53 -7.39 1.35 17.33
N GLN A 54 -7.39 2.35 18.20
CA GLN A 54 -6.34 3.35 18.37
C GLN A 54 -5.16 2.85 19.25
N SER A 55 -4.77 1.57 19.14
CA SER A 55 -3.62 1.01 19.87
C SER A 55 -2.27 1.38 19.24
N SER A 56 -1.85 2.63 19.42
CA SER A 56 -0.57 3.12 18.91
C SER A 56 0.65 2.44 19.52
N TYR A 57 1.80 2.60 18.86
CA TYR A 57 3.08 2.15 19.36
C TYR A 57 3.47 2.81 20.68
N GLN A 58 3.09 4.08 20.86
CA GLN A 58 3.24 4.83 22.09
C GLN A 58 2.37 4.23 23.20
N TRP A 59 1.07 4.03 22.95
CA TRP A 59 0.14 3.43 23.92
C TRP A 59 0.59 2.05 24.38
N LEU A 60 1.07 1.20 23.47
CA LEU A 60 1.62 -0.12 23.80
C LEU A 60 2.80 -0.07 24.78
N ARG A 61 3.43 1.11 24.92
CA ARG A 61 4.60 1.39 25.74
C ARG A 61 4.24 2.27 26.96
N THR A 62 2.97 2.51 27.26
CA THR A 62 2.53 3.16 28.52
C THR A 62 1.95 2.14 29.50
N GLU A 63 1.81 2.52 30.78
CA GLU A 63 1.23 1.61 31.79
C GLU A 63 -0.21 1.16 31.49
N ASP A 64 -0.91 1.90 30.62
CA ASP A 64 -2.27 1.59 30.16
C ASP A 64 -2.36 0.28 29.39
N HIS A 65 -1.26 -0.17 28.77
CA HIS A 65 -1.11 -1.52 28.27
C HIS A 65 -0.88 -2.53 29.42
N LYS A 66 -1.72 -2.46 30.47
CA LYS A 66 -1.83 -3.35 31.64
C LYS A 66 -0.52 -4.00 32.11
N LYS A 67 0.52 -3.18 32.31
CA LYS A 67 1.86 -3.57 32.78
C LYS A 67 2.70 -4.43 31.82
N ALA A 68 2.33 -4.52 30.54
CA ALA A 68 3.14 -5.14 29.48
C ALA A 68 4.05 -4.12 28.76
N SER A 69 4.05 -2.86 29.19
CA SER A 69 4.81 -1.80 28.53
C SER A 69 6.31 -1.92 28.66
N ASN A 70 6.81 -2.53 29.74
CA ASN A 70 8.23 -2.79 29.90
C ASN A 70 8.71 -3.91 28.99
N GLU A 71 7.88 -4.92 28.78
CA GLU A 71 8.08 -6.05 27.88
C GLU A 71 8.15 -5.54 26.44
N VAL A 72 7.18 -4.73 26.00
CA VAL A 72 7.21 -4.09 24.68
C VAL A 72 8.43 -3.15 24.54
N LYS A 73 8.80 -2.38 25.59
CA LYS A 73 10.02 -1.56 25.55
C LYS A 73 11.29 -2.38 25.41
N SER A 74 11.31 -3.57 25.99
CA SER A 74 12.43 -4.50 25.96
C SER A 74 12.48 -5.37 24.70
N GLY A 75 11.46 -5.28 23.84
CA GLY A 75 11.39 -6.03 22.58
C GLY A 75 10.70 -7.38 22.69
N GLU A 76 9.86 -7.61 23.70
CA GLU A 76 9.06 -8.83 23.76
C GLU A 76 8.03 -8.86 22.62
N ALA A 77 7.98 -9.95 21.87
CA ALA A 77 7.06 -10.06 20.75
C ALA A 77 5.59 -10.12 21.19
N CYS A 78 4.68 -9.48 20.45
CA CYS A 78 3.26 -9.37 20.83
C CYS A 78 2.60 -10.74 21.08
N LEU A 79 2.97 -11.73 20.26
CA LEU A 79 2.43 -13.08 20.33
C LEU A 79 2.94 -13.91 21.51
N GLN A 80 3.87 -13.42 22.32
CA GLN A 80 4.30 -14.10 23.54
C GLN A 80 3.22 -14.03 24.62
N CYS A 81 2.51 -12.88 24.69
CA CYS A 81 1.36 -12.69 25.57
C CYS A 81 0.03 -12.95 24.84
N HIS A 82 -0.15 -12.41 23.63
CA HIS A 82 -1.44 -12.39 22.91
C HIS A 82 -1.67 -13.59 21.97
N LYS A 83 -1.08 -14.75 22.26
CA LYS A 83 -1.22 -15.92 21.39
C LYS A 83 -2.67 -16.43 21.38
N GLY A 84 -3.36 -16.26 20.26
CA GLY A 84 -4.72 -16.77 20.09
C GLY A 84 -5.83 -15.82 20.57
N GLU A 85 -5.48 -14.65 21.09
CA GLU A 85 -6.43 -13.66 21.61
C GLU A 85 -6.98 -12.72 20.54
N GLN A 86 -6.52 -12.82 19.28
CA GLN A 86 -6.88 -11.88 18.21
C GLN A 86 -8.40 -11.76 18.02
N LYS A 87 -9.15 -12.87 18.15
CA LYS A 87 -10.61 -12.84 18.01
C LYS A 87 -11.29 -12.13 19.17
N SER A 88 -10.87 -12.39 20.40
CA SER A 88 -11.44 -11.74 21.59
C SER A 88 -11.06 -10.27 21.66
N LEU A 89 -9.80 -9.93 21.39
CA LEU A 89 -9.33 -8.55 21.33
C LEU A 89 -10.08 -7.77 20.26
N GLY A 90 -10.17 -8.33 19.05
CA GLY A 90 -10.92 -7.71 17.96
C GLY A 90 -12.38 -7.45 18.31
N GLY A 91 -13.06 -8.38 19.00
CA GLY A 91 -14.44 -8.19 19.46
C GLY A 91 -14.60 -7.10 20.50
N ILE A 92 -13.64 -6.96 21.43
CA ILE A 92 -13.65 -5.89 22.43
C ILE A 92 -13.35 -4.53 21.77
N LEU A 93 -12.40 -4.50 20.84
CA LEU A 93 -11.90 -3.25 20.26
C LEU A 93 -12.86 -2.60 19.26
N VAL A 94 -13.89 -3.31 18.78
CA VAL A 94 -14.95 -2.71 17.94
C VAL A 94 -16.10 -2.13 18.75
N GLU A 95 -16.14 -2.37 20.06
CA GLU A 95 -17.12 -1.77 20.97
C GLU A 95 -16.56 -0.45 21.53
N GLU A 96 -17.44 0.45 21.97
CA GLU A 96 -17.02 1.70 22.61
C GLU A 96 -16.09 1.41 23.81
N ASN A 97 -14.86 1.91 23.73
CA ASN A 97 -13.89 1.77 24.80
C ASN A 97 -12.79 2.84 24.67
N ARG A 98 -11.81 2.82 25.58
CA ARG A 98 -10.73 3.82 25.57
C ARG A 98 -9.90 3.85 24.26
N LEU A 99 -9.76 2.72 23.57
CA LEU A 99 -9.05 2.60 22.31
C LEU A 99 -9.96 2.68 21.09
N GLU A 100 -11.28 2.80 21.27
CA GLU A 100 -12.24 3.00 20.19
C GLU A 100 -13.35 3.92 20.71
N PRO A 101 -13.10 5.25 20.70
CA PRO A 101 -14.06 6.22 21.21
C PRO A 101 -15.30 6.34 20.31
N ASP A 102 -15.14 6.11 19.01
CA ASP A 102 -16.17 6.28 17.98
C ASP A 102 -16.38 4.98 17.20
N PRO A 103 -16.98 3.94 17.83
CA PRO A 103 -17.11 2.63 17.22
C PRO A 103 -18.00 2.66 15.99
N ILE A 104 -17.61 1.88 14.98
CA ILE A 104 -18.41 1.68 13.77
C ILE A 104 -19.46 0.60 14.06
N GLU A 105 -20.74 0.92 13.92
CA GLU A 105 -21.85 -0.05 14.02
C GLU A 105 -21.58 -1.27 13.13
N ASP A 106 -21.83 -2.49 13.59
CA ASP A 106 -21.60 -3.74 12.84
C ASP A 106 -20.17 -3.92 12.29
N LYS A 107 -19.16 -3.33 12.94
CA LYS A 107 -17.77 -3.56 12.56
C LYS A 107 -17.33 -4.99 12.88
N VAL A 108 -16.85 -5.69 11.85
CA VAL A 108 -16.24 -7.01 12.03
C VAL A 108 -14.84 -6.85 12.63
N GLY A 109 -14.71 -7.18 13.91
CA GLY A 109 -13.45 -7.07 14.65
C GLY A 109 -12.42 -8.14 14.34
N TYR A 110 -12.76 -9.18 13.58
CA TYR A 110 -11.86 -10.33 13.34
C TYR A 110 -12.11 -11.02 12.00
N LYS A 111 -11.02 -11.36 11.29
CA LYS A 111 -11.06 -12.11 10.03
C LYS A 111 -9.99 -13.19 9.96
N ARG A 112 -10.27 -14.23 9.17
CA ARG A 112 -9.30 -15.25 8.73
C ARG A 112 -8.98 -15.01 7.26
N LEU A 113 -7.91 -14.26 7.00
CA LEU A 113 -7.43 -14.06 5.64
C LEU A 113 -6.86 -15.39 5.13
N LYS A 114 -7.32 -15.85 3.96
CA LYS A 114 -6.72 -17.02 3.30
C LYS A 114 -5.53 -16.53 2.48
N VAL A 115 -4.38 -17.15 2.71
CA VAL A 115 -3.12 -16.79 2.04
C VAL A 115 -2.50 -18.05 1.46
N LYS A 116 -2.16 -18.00 0.18
CA LYS A 116 -1.32 -19.00 -0.49
C LYS A 116 -0.08 -18.31 -1.02
N ALA A 117 1.07 -18.94 -0.87
CA ALA A 117 2.33 -18.41 -1.37
C ALA A 117 3.07 -19.49 -2.17
N ALA A 118 3.58 -19.11 -3.33
CA ALA A 118 4.43 -19.92 -4.19
C ALA A 118 5.59 -19.04 -4.67
N HIS A 119 6.70 -19.63 -5.09
CA HIS A 119 7.83 -18.86 -5.60
C HIS A 119 8.56 -19.64 -6.68
N ASP A 120 9.24 -18.91 -7.56
CA ASP A 120 10.26 -19.47 -8.46
C ASP A 120 11.66 -18.95 -8.06
N ALA A 121 12.60 -18.90 -9.01
CA ALA A 121 13.95 -18.39 -8.76
C ALA A 121 14.04 -16.86 -8.66
N THR A 122 13.02 -16.15 -9.14
CA THR A 122 13.01 -14.69 -9.37
C THR A 122 11.80 -13.97 -8.79
N HIS A 123 10.69 -14.67 -8.51
CA HIS A 123 9.44 -14.10 -8.08
C HIS A 123 8.85 -14.83 -6.86
N LEU A 124 8.24 -14.04 -5.98
CA LEU A 124 7.30 -14.50 -4.97
C LEU A 124 5.89 -14.21 -5.46
N TYR A 125 5.04 -15.24 -5.47
CA TYR A 125 3.64 -15.16 -5.84
C TYR A 125 2.77 -15.34 -4.60
N MET A 126 1.86 -14.40 -4.36
CA MET A 126 0.95 -14.46 -3.21
C MET A 126 -0.49 -14.32 -3.68
N ARG A 127 -1.36 -15.19 -3.16
CA ARG A 127 -2.80 -15.14 -3.40
C ARG A 127 -3.53 -14.95 -2.08
N PHE A 128 -4.37 -13.92 -2.04
CA PHE A 128 -5.17 -13.55 -0.90
C PHE A 128 -6.65 -13.75 -1.21
N SER A 129 -7.41 -14.17 -0.21
CA SER A 129 -8.87 -14.27 -0.33
C SER A 129 -9.53 -14.04 1.02
N TRP A 130 -10.52 -13.16 1.03
CA TRP A 130 -11.40 -12.89 2.15
C TRP A 130 -12.82 -12.65 1.62
N GLU A 131 -13.78 -12.70 2.54
CA GLU A 131 -15.15 -12.24 2.30
C GLU A 131 -15.23 -10.78 2.71
N SER A 132 -15.75 -9.92 1.83
CA SER A 132 -15.96 -8.50 2.14
C SER A 132 -17.06 -8.36 3.20
N ASP A 133 -16.98 -7.32 4.03
CA ASP A 133 -18.02 -7.01 5.02
C ASP A 133 -19.13 -6.10 4.48
N GLY A 134 -18.90 -5.48 3.32
CA GLY A 134 -19.88 -4.58 2.71
C GLY A 134 -21.06 -5.34 2.11
N GLU A 135 -22.25 -4.73 2.16
CA GLU A 135 -23.40 -5.21 1.39
C GLU A 135 -23.15 -5.10 -0.12
N ARG A 136 -22.42 -4.05 -0.52
CA ARG A 136 -21.92 -3.84 -1.87
C ARG A 136 -20.52 -4.43 -2.01
N ALA A 137 -20.16 -4.78 -3.24
CA ALA A 137 -18.78 -5.11 -3.57
C ALA A 137 -17.87 -3.93 -3.16
N GLY A 138 -16.85 -4.22 -2.34
CA GLY A 138 -15.87 -3.24 -1.89
C GLY A 138 -14.91 -2.80 -2.99
N ASP A 139 -15.33 -2.71 -4.25
CA ASP A 139 -14.50 -2.33 -5.39
C ASP A 139 -14.93 -1.00 -6.03
N GLN A 140 -15.61 -0.17 -5.25
CA GLN A 140 -16.05 1.17 -5.61
C GLN A 140 -15.38 2.23 -4.72
N GLY A 141 -15.08 3.39 -5.30
CA GLY A 141 -14.79 4.62 -4.55
C GLY A 141 -15.97 5.60 -4.54
N ASN A 142 -15.73 6.84 -4.13
CA ASN A 142 -16.75 7.89 -4.13
C ASN A 142 -17.10 8.31 -5.58
N TYR A 143 -18.30 8.86 -5.78
CA TYR A 143 -18.80 9.36 -7.05
C TYR A 143 -18.95 10.88 -7.04
N MET A 144 -18.99 11.51 -8.21
CA MET A 144 -19.45 12.90 -8.35
C MET A 144 -20.91 12.85 -8.80
N ARG A 145 -21.85 13.35 -7.99
CA ARG A 145 -23.29 13.31 -8.24
C ARG A 145 -23.83 14.72 -8.47
N PHE A 146 -24.69 14.88 -9.47
CA PHE A 146 -25.51 16.07 -9.63
C PHE A 146 -26.87 15.81 -8.96
N ASP A 147 -27.23 16.59 -7.96
CA ASP A 147 -28.49 16.41 -7.22
C ASP A 147 -29.70 17.16 -7.83
N GLY A 148 -29.46 17.92 -8.89
CA GLY A 148 -30.45 18.80 -9.52
C GLY A 148 -30.07 20.28 -9.41
N GLU A 149 -29.19 20.63 -8.47
CA GLU A 149 -28.74 22.00 -8.21
C GLU A 149 -27.23 22.13 -8.40
N GLU A 150 -26.44 21.23 -7.80
CA GLU A 150 -24.99 21.27 -7.86
C GLU A 150 -24.32 19.89 -7.96
N TRP A 151 -23.02 19.90 -8.28
CA TRP A 151 -22.18 18.71 -8.30
C TRP A 151 -21.44 18.59 -6.98
N SER A 152 -21.63 17.47 -6.30
CA SER A 152 -20.98 17.16 -5.03
C SER A 152 -20.48 15.71 -5.00
N TRP A 153 -19.53 15.44 -4.10
CA TRP A 153 -19.08 14.06 -3.86
C TRP A 153 -20.20 13.26 -3.19
N TYR A 154 -20.37 12.01 -3.63
CA TYR A 154 -21.39 11.09 -3.16
C TYR A 154 -20.78 9.73 -2.78
N GLY A 155 -21.12 9.27 -1.59
CA GLY A 155 -20.57 8.09 -0.95
C GLY A 155 -19.29 8.40 -0.18
N ASN A 156 -19.14 7.77 1.00
CA ASN A 156 -17.96 7.98 1.85
C ASN A 156 -17.63 6.73 2.71
N HIS A 157 -16.59 6.79 3.54
CA HIS A 157 -16.29 5.73 4.50
C HIS A 157 -17.25 5.75 5.71
N ARG A 158 -17.40 4.61 6.40
CA ARG A 158 -18.35 4.41 7.53
C ARG A 158 -18.13 5.26 8.78
N GLN A 159 -17.06 6.06 8.80
CA GLN A 159 -16.75 6.98 9.91
C GLN A 159 -16.90 8.44 9.50
N HIS A 160 -17.35 8.70 8.27
CA HIS A 160 -17.63 10.06 7.82
C HIS A 160 -18.98 10.49 8.36
N GLU A 161 -19.09 11.76 8.80
CA GLU A 161 -20.29 12.33 9.40
C GLU A 161 -21.53 12.11 8.51
N GLU A 162 -21.45 12.44 7.22
CA GLU A 162 -22.55 12.22 6.25
C GLU A 162 -23.01 10.76 6.13
N VAL A 163 -22.16 9.78 6.46
CA VAL A 163 -22.55 8.35 6.44
C VAL A 163 -23.16 7.93 7.78
N ILE A 164 -22.64 8.48 8.88
CA ILE A 164 -23.17 8.26 10.23
C ILE A 164 -24.58 8.86 10.36
N ASP A 165 -24.78 10.05 9.79
CA ASP A 165 -26.06 10.76 9.80
C ASP A 165 -27.04 10.25 8.71
N GLU A 166 -26.69 9.15 8.03
CA GLU A 166 -27.46 8.51 6.96
C GLU A 166 -27.78 9.42 5.75
N GLU A 167 -27.04 10.52 5.58
CA GLU A 167 -27.20 11.46 4.45
C GLU A 167 -26.59 10.90 3.16
N GLN A 168 -25.55 10.08 3.27
CA GLN A 168 -24.87 9.43 2.17
C GLN A 168 -24.58 7.95 2.46
N PRO A 169 -24.53 7.09 1.42
CA PRO A 169 -24.19 5.68 1.61
C PRO A 169 -22.72 5.48 1.94
N ALA A 170 -22.41 4.38 2.64
CA ALA A 170 -21.05 3.88 2.76
C ALA A 170 -20.56 3.32 1.41
N ILE A 171 -19.68 4.06 0.73
CA ILE A 171 -19.04 3.64 -0.53
C ILE A 171 -17.54 3.89 -0.38
N TYR A 172 -16.79 2.82 -0.16
CA TYR A 172 -15.35 2.86 0.02
C TYR A 172 -14.74 1.52 -0.38
N PRO A 173 -13.50 1.50 -0.91
CA PRO A 173 -12.91 0.27 -1.40
C PRO A 173 -12.35 -0.58 -0.27
N ASP A 174 -12.46 -1.89 -0.43
CA ASP A 174 -11.64 -2.89 0.25
C ASP A 174 -10.17 -2.68 -0.14
N ARG A 175 -9.31 -2.81 0.87
CA ARG A 175 -7.86 -2.66 0.71
C ARG A 175 -7.13 -3.79 1.41
N LEU A 176 -6.05 -4.25 0.79
CA LEU A 176 -5.11 -5.18 1.38
C LEU A 176 -3.74 -4.51 1.49
N GLY A 177 -3.18 -4.48 2.69
CA GLY A 177 -1.81 -4.04 2.94
C GLY A 177 -0.91 -5.19 3.35
N ILE A 178 0.28 -5.28 2.75
CA ILE A 178 1.32 -6.24 3.09
C ILE A 178 2.55 -5.43 3.47
N MET A 179 2.99 -5.55 4.72
CA MET A 179 4.22 -4.92 5.17
C MET A 179 5.31 -5.98 5.30
N MET A 180 6.43 -5.76 4.63
CA MET A 180 7.61 -6.63 4.66
C MET A 180 8.80 -5.85 5.20
N GLY A 181 9.69 -6.56 5.88
CA GLY A 181 10.87 -5.96 6.47
C GLY A 181 11.88 -7.01 6.86
N SER A 182 13.08 -6.55 7.17
CA SER A 182 14.16 -7.39 7.68
C SER A 182 14.45 -7.03 9.14
N ASN A 183 15.37 -7.78 9.76
CA ASN A 183 15.88 -7.46 11.09
C ASN A 183 16.76 -6.18 11.14
N GLN A 184 17.04 -5.55 9.99
CA GLN A 184 17.70 -4.24 9.94
C GLN A 184 16.76 -3.13 10.42
N ALA A 185 15.45 -3.28 10.23
CA ALA A 185 14.46 -2.49 10.95
C ALA A 185 14.34 -3.05 12.38
N LYS A 186 14.91 -2.32 13.33
CA LYS A 186 14.99 -2.76 14.73
C LYS A 186 13.61 -3.10 15.29
N LEU A 187 13.51 -4.26 15.95
CA LEU A 187 12.29 -4.80 16.56
C LEU A 187 11.17 -5.20 15.57
N TYR A 188 11.44 -5.26 14.26
CA TYR A 188 10.39 -5.57 13.28
C TYR A 188 9.87 -7.01 13.42
N ASN A 189 10.74 -7.96 13.74
CA ASN A 189 10.35 -9.36 13.96
C ASN A 189 9.45 -9.52 15.20
N GLU A 190 9.63 -8.65 16.18
CA GLU A 190 8.95 -8.70 17.47
C GLU A 190 7.62 -7.93 17.44
N HIS A 191 7.62 -6.73 16.84
CA HIS A 191 6.50 -5.80 16.89
C HIS A 191 5.75 -5.63 15.56
N GLY A 192 6.31 -6.11 14.45
CA GLY A 192 5.69 -6.04 13.13
C GLY A 192 5.29 -4.63 12.73
N CYS A 193 4.13 -4.48 12.10
CA CYS A 193 3.66 -3.19 11.60
C CYS A 193 3.27 -2.16 12.68
N TRP A 194 3.05 -2.59 13.94
CA TRP A 194 2.65 -1.69 15.03
C TRP A 194 3.66 -0.58 15.27
N MET A 195 4.95 -0.83 15.04
CA MET A 195 5.98 0.20 15.19
C MET A 195 5.81 1.41 14.28
N THR A 196 4.93 1.33 13.28
CA THR A 196 4.62 2.41 12.34
C THR A 196 3.29 3.10 12.62
N CYS A 197 2.55 2.67 13.65
CA CYS A 197 1.25 3.20 14.05
C CYS A 197 1.46 4.17 15.22
N HIS A 198 1.54 5.46 14.95
CA HIS A 198 1.83 6.49 15.97
C HIS A 198 0.59 7.31 16.31
N ASP A 199 0.56 7.91 17.51
CA ASP A 199 -0.58 8.75 17.96
C ASP A 199 -0.78 9.99 17.09
N SER A 200 0.27 10.45 16.41
CA SER A 200 0.25 11.62 15.53
C SER A 200 -0.35 11.39 14.14
N LEU A 201 -0.66 10.14 13.80
CA LEU A 201 -1.27 9.81 12.51
C LEU A 201 -2.71 10.32 12.44
N VAL A 202 -3.22 10.44 11.21
CA VAL A 202 -4.62 10.81 10.98
C VAL A 202 -5.58 9.82 11.68
N GLY A 203 -6.57 10.34 12.40
CA GLY A 203 -7.57 9.56 13.13
C GLY A 203 -7.06 8.91 14.42
N MET A 204 -5.87 9.28 14.91
CA MET A 204 -5.31 8.80 16.18
C MET A 204 -5.44 9.87 17.28
N PRO A 205 -5.33 9.50 18.58
CA PRO A 205 -5.68 10.38 19.69
C PRO A 205 -4.95 11.72 19.73
N ASP A 206 -3.68 11.76 19.30
CA ASP A 206 -2.85 12.95 19.29
C ASP A 206 -2.47 13.35 17.86
N GLN A 207 -3.42 13.25 16.92
CA GLN A 207 -3.22 13.62 15.52
C GLN A 207 -2.52 14.99 15.42
N ALA A 208 -1.41 15.03 14.69
CA ALA A 208 -0.65 16.27 14.54
C ALA A 208 -1.43 17.32 13.74
N ASP A 209 -1.18 18.59 14.05
CA ASP A 209 -1.72 19.71 13.30
C ASP A 209 -1.21 19.71 11.84
N GLU A 210 -2.12 19.94 10.90
CA GLU A 210 -1.80 19.88 9.48
C GLU A 210 -0.84 20.99 9.03
N ASP A 211 -0.99 22.19 9.58
CA ASP A 211 -0.13 23.32 9.21
C ASP A 211 1.27 23.11 9.79
N GLU A 212 1.39 22.62 11.02
CA GLU A 212 2.69 22.25 11.61
C GLU A 212 3.41 21.18 10.78
N VAL A 213 2.72 20.13 10.34
CA VAL A 213 3.29 19.07 9.49
C VAL A 213 3.74 19.63 8.14
N ALA A 214 2.93 20.50 7.53
CA ALA A 214 3.23 21.09 6.22
C ALA A 214 4.41 22.08 6.27
N GLU A 215 4.53 22.83 7.37
CA GLU A 215 5.59 23.82 7.61
C GLU A 215 6.86 23.21 8.18
N HIS A 216 6.80 21.97 8.71
CA HIS A 216 7.93 21.28 9.29
C HIS A 216 9.15 21.25 8.34
N PRO A 217 10.35 21.65 8.80
CA PRO A 217 11.50 21.92 7.92
C PRO A 217 11.98 20.69 7.13
N VAL A 218 11.83 19.48 7.67
CA VAL A 218 12.19 18.22 6.99
C VAL A 218 10.98 17.59 6.28
N ILE A 219 9.93 17.21 7.02
CA ILE A 219 8.72 16.58 6.48
C ILE A 219 8.10 17.37 5.32
N GLY A 220 7.92 18.69 5.45
CA GLY A 220 7.36 19.53 4.40
C GLY A 220 8.19 19.52 3.10
N GLN A 221 9.52 19.40 3.21
CA GLN A 221 10.41 19.25 2.05
C GLN A 221 10.27 17.86 1.42
N LEU A 222 10.20 16.80 2.23
CA LEU A 222 9.96 15.45 1.74
C LEU A 222 8.61 15.37 1.01
N TYR A 223 7.57 16.02 1.53
CA TYR A 223 6.25 16.00 0.88
C TYR A 223 6.30 16.67 -0.49
N LYS A 224 7.01 17.79 -0.61
CA LYS A 224 7.26 18.44 -1.91
C LYS A 224 8.05 17.52 -2.86
N ALA A 225 9.11 16.89 -2.37
CA ALA A 225 9.96 16.01 -3.16
C ALA A 225 9.20 14.77 -3.70
N PHE A 226 8.33 14.18 -2.89
CA PHE A 226 7.55 12.99 -3.26
C PHE A 226 6.13 13.31 -3.76
N GLY A 227 5.83 14.57 -4.06
CA GLY A 227 4.53 14.99 -4.60
C GLY A 227 3.34 14.74 -3.67
N ILE A 228 3.58 14.58 -2.37
CA ILE A 228 2.56 14.36 -1.35
C ILE A 228 1.79 15.67 -1.14
N LYS A 229 0.46 15.60 -1.21
CA LYS A 229 -0.43 16.78 -1.12
C LYS A 229 -1.22 16.87 0.18
N ASN A 230 -1.46 15.75 0.86
CA ASN A 230 -2.07 15.79 2.18
C ASN A 230 -1.06 16.27 3.22
N ARG A 231 -1.59 16.85 4.30
CA ARG A 231 -0.80 17.49 5.37
C ARG A 231 -0.77 16.68 6.66
N TYR A 232 -1.12 15.39 6.60
CA TYR A 232 -1.11 14.50 7.76
C TYR A 232 0.25 13.86 7.95
N VAL A 233 0.62 13.50 9.19
CA VAL A 233 1.72 12.59 9.45
C VAL A 233 1.44 11.24 8.79
N ARG A 234 2.48 10.69 8.16
CA ARG A 234 2.46 9.38 7.51
C ARG A 234 3.24 8.37 8.34
N LYS A 235 2.99 7.07 8.15
CA LYS A 235 3.74 6.00 8.82
C LYS A 235 5.25 6.23 8.75
N TYR A 236 5.98 6.01 9.83
CA TYR A 236 7.44 6.09 9.91
C TYR A 236 7.97 5.00 10.85
N LEU A 237 9.28 4.79 10.86
CA LEU A 237 9.98 3.92 11.82
C LEU A 237 10.50 4.76 12.99
N PRO A 238 10.44 4.25 14.25
CA PRO A 238 11.00 4.96 15.40
C PRO A 238 12.49 5.29 15.23
N ASP A 239 13.24 4.40 14.58
CA ASP A 239 14.67 4.58 14.34
C ASP A 239 15.00 5.75 13.39
N SER A 240 14.01 6.30 12.69
CA SER A 240 14.18 7.51 11.89
C SER A 240 14.10 8.80 12.71
N ARG A 241 13.86 8.71 14.02
CA ARG A 241 13.70 9.83 14.94
C ARG A 241 14.88 9.98 15.90
N THR A 242 15.20 11.21 16.26
CA THR A 242 16.20 11.52 17.29
C THR A 242 15.64 11.38 18.70
N GLU A 243 14.33 11.60 18.86
CA GLU A 243 13.64 11.58 20.15
C GLU A 243 12.50 10.56 20.11
N GLY A 244 12.82 9.32 20.49
CA GLY A 244 11.82 8.26 20.69
C GLY A 244 10.90 8.01 19.48
N THR A 245 9.64 8.38 19.63
CA THR A 245 8.57 8.17 18.64
C THR A 245 7.96 9.49 18.15
N ASP A 246 8.62 10.62 18.41
CA ASP A 246 8.07 11.94 18.13
C ASP A 246 8.12 12.20 16.62
N TRP A 247 7.02 12.69 16.06
CA TRP A 247 6.85 12.70 14.60
C TRP A 247 7.73 13.74 13.91
N ASP A 248 8.04 14.82 14.61
CA ASP A 248 8.79 16.01 14.19
C ASP A 248 10.28 15.92 14.53
N ALA A 249 10.69 15.02 15.42
CA ALA A 249 12.08 14.78 15.76
C ALA A 249 12.84 13.97 14.67
N VAL A 250 12.76 14.38 13.40
CA VAL A 250 13.33 13.63 12.25
C VAL A 250 14.86 13.71 12.25
N LYS A 251 15.53 12.56 12.05
CA LYS A 251 17.00 12.49 11.89
C LYS A 251 17.50 13.28 10.68
N SER A 252 18.80 13.60 10.70
CA SER A 252 19.48 14.23 9.56
C SER A 252 19.42 13.34 8.30
N GLU A 253 19.50 13.95 7.11
CA GLU A 253 19.49 13.17 5.86
C GLU A 253 20.70 12.22 5.76
N ASP A 254 21.86 12.57 6.32
CA ASP A 254 23.02 11.68 6.36
C ASP A 254 22.76 10.43 7.21
N ASP A 255 22.11 10.59 8.37
CA ASP A 255 21.71 9.47 9.23
C ASP A 255 20.61 8.62 8.57
N LEU A 256 19.62 9.26 7.95
CA LEU A 256 18.56 8.57 7.22
C LEU A 256 19.13 7.79 6.04
N LYS A 257 20.06 8.39 5.29
CA LYS A 257 20.77 7.70 4.21
C LYS A 257 21.53 6.49 4.74
N SER A 258 22.22 6.62 5.87
CA SER A 258 22.91 5.49 6.50
C SER A 258 21.96 4.35 6.85
N LEU A 259 20.75 4.66 7.36
CA LEU A 259 19.72 3.65 7.61
C LEU A 259 19.22 3.00 6.32
N ARG A 260 18.98 3.77 5.26
CA ARG A 260 18.57 3.24 3.95
C ARG A 260 19.64 2.33 3.34
N ASP A 261 20.91 2.72 3.39
CA ASP A 261 22.05 1.93 2.89
C ASP A 261 22.21 0.60 3.65
N GLN A 262 21.80 0.55 4.92
CA GLN A 262 21.77 -0.66 5.74
C GLN A 262 20.54 -1.55 5.50
N GLY A 263 19.56 -1.09 4.70
CA GLY A 263 18.29 -1.79 4.51
C GLY A 263 17.34 -1.67 5.70
N ALA A 264 17.52 -0.66 6.57
CA ALA A 264 16.69 -0.43 7.75
C ALA A 264 15.40 0.32 7.39
N PHE A 265 14.60 -0.26 6.49
CA PHE A 265 13.28 0.24 6.09
C PHE A 265 12.29 -0.91 5.95
N LEU A 266 11.02 -0.57 5.82
CA LEU A 266 9.96 -1.54 5.52
C LEU A 266 9.36 -1.25 4.15
N ASP A 267 9.05 -2.30 3.41
CA ASP A 267 8.20 -2.23 2.21
C ASP A 267 6.75 -2.38 2.62
N LEU A 268 5.86 -1.61 2.01
CA LEU A 268 4.43 -1.62 2.26
C LEU A 268 3.69 -1.64 0.93
N ILE A 269 3.30 -2.83 0.51
CA ILE A 269 2.49 -3.04 -0.69
C ILE A 269 1.02 -2.85 -0.32
N ILE A 270 0.30 -2.03 -1.07
CA ILE A 270 -1.14 -1.81 -0.89
C ILE A 270 -1.88 -2.08 -2.20
N TRP A 271 -2.82 -3.01 -2.12
CA TRP A 271 -3.81 -3.22 -3.15
C TRP A 271 -5.13 -2.56 -2.74
N ASP A 272 -5.71 -1.79 -3.65
CA ASP A 272 -7.01 -1.14 -3.51
C ASP A 272 -7.94 -1.68 -4.61
N ALA A 273 -9.07 -2.24 -4.19
CA ALA A 273 -9.98 -2.94 -5.08
C ALA A 273 -10.60 -2.04 -6.17
N ALA A 274 -10.78 -0.74 -5.90
CA ALA A 274 -11.33 0.21 -6.86
C ALA A 274 -10.26 0.88 -7.73
N LEU A 275 -9.04 1.01 -7.22
CA LEU A 275 -7.98 1.80 -7.88
C LEU A 275 -6.88 0.95 -8.51
N THR A 276 -6.21 0.11 -7.73
CA THR A 276 -5.04 -0.64 -8.23
C THR A 276 -5.45 -1.98 -8.84
N GLY A 277 -6.55 -2.58 -8.36
CA GLY A 277 -7.13 -3.80 -8.91
C GLY A 277 -7.42 -3.73 -10.41
N PRO A 278 -8.21 -2.77 -10.89
CA PRO A 278 -8.48 -2.58 -12.32
C PRO A 278 -7.25 -2.17 -13.14
N GLY A 279 -6.19 -1.68 -12.51
CA GLY A 279 -4.93 -1.37 -13.17
C GLY A 279 -3.97 -2.56 -13.28
N ASN A 280 -4.31 -3.72 -12.70
CA ASN A 280 -3.43 -4.87 -12.59
C ASN A 280 -2.06 -4.53 -11.95
N PHE A 281 -2.07 -3.68 -10.92
CA PHE A 281 -0.89 -3.34 -10.13
C PHE A 281 -1.22 -3.24 -8.64
N ALA A 282 -0.20 -3.08 -7.80
CA ALA A 282 -0.34 -2.70 -6.40
C ALA A 282 0.57 -1.49 -6.13
N ALA A 283 0.16 -0.65 -5.20
CA ALA A 283 0.97 0.47 -4.75
C ALA A 283 2.14 -0.05 -3.94
N ASP A 284 3.35 0.31 -4.35
CA ASP A 284 4.55 0.01 -3.58
C ASP A 284 5.02 1.26 -2.82
N PHE A 285 5.42 1.05 -1.57
CA PHE A 285 5.78 2.12 -0.66
C PHE A 285 6.94 1.70 0.23
N ASN A 286 7.84 2.64 0.46
CA ASN A 286 8.86 2.55 1.47
C ASN A 286 8.43 3.27 2.76
N VAL A 287 8.71 2.67 3.92
CA VAL A 287 8.51 3.25 5.25
C VAL A 287 9.84 3.31 6.01
N LEU A 288 10.35 4.52 6.19
CA LEU A 288 11.45 4.84 7.11
C LEU A 288 11.16 6.18 7.79
N GLU A 289 11.44 7.30 7.13
CA GLU A 289 11.23 8.65 7.68
C GLU A 289 9.81 9.14 7.49
N ILE A 290 9.19 8.71 6.39
CA ILE A 290 7.78 8.82 6.03
C ILE A 290 7.41 7.65 5.11
N LYS A 291 6.12 7.27 5.05
CA LYS A 291 5.57 6.42 4.00
C LYS A 291 5.54 7.19 2.69
N LYS A 292 6.39 6.80 1.76
CA LYS A 292 6.55 7.41 0.44
C LYS A 292 6.59 6.33 -0.63
N VAL A 293 6.20 6.69 -1.85
CA VAL A 293 6.34 5.79 -3.00
C VAL A 293 7.83 5.52 -3.20
N ASP A 294 8.16 4.27 -3.54
CA ASP A 294 9.51 3.79 -3.84
C ASP A 294 9.77 3.76 -5.37
N ASP A 295 10.52 2.79 -5.89
CA ASP A 295 10.84 2.68 -7.31
C ASP A 295 9.64 2.16 -8.11
N GLY A 296 8.89 3.06 -8.74
CA GLY A 296 7.72 2.73 -9.54
C GLY A 296 6.88 3.94 -9.90
N GLU A 297 5.91 3.75 -10.80
CA GLU A 297 4.86 4.75 -11.01
C GLU A 297 4.01 4.84 -9.73
N PRO A 298 3.85 6.03 -9.13
CA PRO A 298 3.04 6.17 -7.93
C PRO A 298 1.65 5.66 -8.24
N ALA A 299 1.27 4.56 -7.59
CA ALA A 299 -0.10 4.10 -7.59
C ALA A 299 -0.98 5.28 -7.30
N LEU A 300 -1.87 5.58 -8.25
CA LEU A 300 -2.91 6.61 -8.23
C LEU A 300 -3.27 6.96 -6.79
N LEU A 301 -2.50 7.88 -6.20
CA LEU A 301 -2.78 8.32 -4.84
C LEU A 301 -4.15 9.00 -4.93
N PRO A 302 -4.95 9.03 -3.84
CA PRO A 302 -6.29 9.62 -3.83
C PRO A 302 -6.29 11.17 -3.95
N ASN A 303 -5.40 11.72 -4.77
CA ASN A 303 -5.11 13.14 -4.94
C ASN A 303 -5.20 13.55 -6.44
N GLY A 304 -6.08 12.92 -7.21
CA GLY A 304 -6.73 13.61 -8.33
C GLY A 304 -6.02 13.63 -9.70
N LYS A 305 -5.40 12.54 -10.14
CA LYS A 305 -5.24 12.30 -11.59
C LYS A 305 -5.69 10.90 -11.95
N MET A 306 -6.98 10.72 -12.21
CA MET A 306 -7.44 9.52 -12.91
C MET A 306 -6.66 9.40 -14.22
N LEU A 307 -6.09 8.22 -14.51
CA LEU A 307 -5.63 7.90 -15.85
C LEU A 307 -6.83 8.12 -16.80
N GLY A 308 -6.70 9.04 -17.76
CA GLY A 308 -7.77 9.38 -18.71
C GLY A 308 -8.77 10.48 -18.29
N GLY A 309 -8.75 10.96 -17.03
CA GLY A 309 -9.70 11.97 -16.53
C GLY A 309 -11.17 11.50 -16.49
N PRO A 310 -12.11 12.34 -16.01
CA PRO A 310 -13.52 11.95 -15.90
C PRO A 310 -14.21 11.79 -17.27
N ALA A 311 -13.58 12.26 -18.35
CA ALA A 311 -14.14 12.26 -19.71
C ALA A 311 -14.53 10.86 -20.23
N LEU A 312 -13.82 9.80 -19.81
CA LEU A 312 -14.17 8.44 -20.23
C LEU A 312 -15.50 7.96 -19.64
N MET A 313 -15.83 8.35 -18.40
CA MET A 313 -17.10 7.96 -17.74
C MET A 313 -18.32 8.54 -18.46
N PHE A 314 -18.11 9.52 -19.36
CA PHE A 314 -19.13 10.12 -20.20
C PHE A 314 -19.09 9.62 -21.66
N ASP A 315 -18.18 8.70 -22.01
CA ASP A 315 -18.11 8.07 -23.34
C ASP A 315 -19.07 6.88 -23.44
N SER A 316 -20.35 7.19 -23.65
CA SER A 316 -21.42 6.20 -23.75
C SER A 316 -21.20 5.11 -24.81
N ALA A 317 -20.35 5.35 -25.83
CA ALA A 317 -20.01 4.33 -26.82
C ALA A 317 -19.13 3.22 -26.23
N LYS A 318 -18.37 3.51 -25.16
CA LYS A 318 -17.53 2.55 -24.45
C LYS A 318 -18.20 1.97 -23.22
N THR A 319 -18.90 2.79 -22.45
CA THR A 319 -19.52 2.39 -21.17
C THR A 319 -20.93 1.83 -21.34
N GLY A 320 -21.63 2.20 -22.43
CA GLY A 320 -23.05 1.89 -22.63
C GLY A 320 -24.01 2.81 -21.87
N PHE A 321 -23.51 3.80 -21.12
CA PHE A 321 -24.31 4.75 -20.34
C PHE A 321 -23.62 6.12 -20.26
N SER A 322 -24.40 7.20 -20.12
CA SER A 322 -23.85 8.57 -19.98
C SER A 322 -23.81 9.06 -18.53
N ALA A 323 -24.56 8.40 -17.64
CA ALA A 323 -24.62 8.66 -16.21
C ALA A 323 -25.15 7.41 -15.49
N LEU A 324 -24.86 7.30 -14.20
CA LEU A 324 -25.40 6.27 -13.31
C LEU A 324 -26.50 6.87 -12.44
N THR A 325 -27.51 6.06 -12.11
CA THR A 325 -28.47 6.32 -11.04
C THR A 325 -28.06 5.58 -9.77
N GLU A 326 -28.63 5.93 -8.61
CA GLU A 326 -28.35 5.20 -7.37
C GLU A 326 -28.70 3.71 -7.46
N ALA A 327 -29.74 3.36 -8.24
CA ALA A 327 -30.11 1.97 -8.48
C ALA A 327 -29.07 1.19 -9.29
N ASP A 328 -28.15 1.87 -10.00
CA ASP A 328 -27.08 1.22 -10.74
C ASP A 328 -25.88 0.89 -9.86
N LEU A 329 -25.80 1.41 -8.62
CA LEU A 329 -24.65 1.20 -7.72
C LEU A 329 -24.49 -0.24 -7.26
N ASP A 330 -25.57 -1.02 -7.27
CA ASP A 330 -25.55 -2.44 -6.93
C ASP A 330 -25.27 -3.33 -8.16
N ASP A 331 -25.22 -2.74 -9.36
CA ASP A 331 -24.91 -3.44 -10.61
C ASP A 331 -23.39 -3.44 -10.86
N ALA A 332 -22.76 -4.57 -10.56
CA ALA A 332 -21.32 -4.78 -10.77
C ALA A 332 -20.88 -4.64 -12.24
N SER A 333 -21.79 -4.64 -13.22
CA SER A 333 -21.46 -4.38 -14.63
C SER A 333 -21.38 -2.88 -14.97
N LYS A 334 -21.89 -2.00 -14.10
CA LYS A 334 -21.97 -0.55 -14.34
C LYS A 334 -21.13 0.26 -13.36
N ALA A 335 -21.26 -0.02 -12.07
CA ALA A 335 -20.70 0.78 -10.98
C ALA A 335 -19.20 0.47 -10.75
N LYS A 336 -18.37 0.77 -11.76
CA LYS A 336 -16.92 0.63 -11.71
C LYS A 336 -16.24 1.96 -12.00
N HIS A 337 -15.31 2.32 -11.12
CA HIS A 337 -14.53 3.56 -11.20
C HIS A 337 -13.53 3.55 -12.36
N LEU A 338 -13.04 2.37 -12.70
CA LEU A 338 -12.03 2.13 -13.71
C LEU A 338 -12.43 0.93 -14.58
N LEU A 339 -12.29 1.06 -15.88
CA LEU A 339 -12.61 0.10 -16.92
C LEU A 339 -11.32 -0.33 -17.65
N VAL A 340 -10.93 -1.59 -17.43
CA VAL A 340 -9.75 -2.21 -18.04
C VAL A 340 -9.81 -2.12 -19.56
N GLY A 341 -8.72 -1.68 -20.19
CA GLY A 341 -8.64 -1.47 -21.63
C GLY A 341 -9.32 -0.19 -22.14
N SER A 342 -9.87 0.65 -21.25
CA SER A 342 -10.48 1.94 -21.60
C SER A 342 -9.80 3.12 -20.90
N ASN A 343 -9.76 3.17 -19.57
CA ASN A 343 -9.04 4.19 -18.77
C ASN A 343 -7.98 3.59 -17.85
N THR A 344 -7.84 2.27 -17.81
CA THR A 344 -6.70 1.58 -17.22
C THR A 344 -6.08 0.63 -18.23
N VAL A 345 -4.77 0.36 -18.05
CA VAL A 345 -3.96 -0.51 -18.93
C VAL A 345 -4.52 -1.92 -18.97
#